data_AF-A0A8T5MR32-F1
#
_entry.id   AF-A0A8T5MR32-F1
#
_cell.length_a   1.000
_cell.length_b   1.000
_cell.length_c   1.000
_cell.angle_alpha   90.00
_cell.angle_beta   90.00
_cell.angle_gamma   90.00
#
_symmetry.space_group_name_H-M   'P 1'
#
loop_
_entity.id
_entity.type
_entity.pdbx_description
1 polymer ?
#
loop_
_entity_poly.entity_id
_entity_poly.type
_entity_poly.pdbx_seq_one_letter_code
_entity_poly.pdbx_strand_id
1 'polypeptide(L)'
;MLEILKNIIERLHGKVSEASFEGANIVLYTKDENFFKNSEGKIKEIVNEIKKRIELRADEKILPGKEETEKKIKEIVPPEAEVTDILFDLHRSSVTIEAKKPGLVIGKQGTVLEKIKTETLWTPIVQRSPAIKSKITENIRSVLYDKSKERKKFLNEVGEKIYSGWTQEKSDGWARVTLLGGGRQVGRSCFLLQTPISRILLDCGIDVSSSGKDKFPVFNIPEFDINQIDAVILSHAHLDHSGLLPYLYKMGYKGP
;
A
#
# COMPACT_ATOMS: atom_id res chain seq x y z
N MET A 1 18.17 9.63 1.94
CA MET A 1 16.89 10.28 1.60
C MET A 1 16.94 10.70 0.14
N LEU A 2 16.03 10.18 -0.68
CA LEU A 2 15.92 10.50 -2.11
C LEU A 2 15.66 12.00 -2.33
N GLU A 3 16.14 12.52 -3.45
CA GLU A 3 16.07 13.95 -3.81
C GLU A 3 14.64 14.50 -3.81
N ILE A 4 13.66 13.68 -4.24
CA ILE A 4 12.24 14.02 -4.20
C ILE A 4 11.73 14.35 -2.79
N LEU A 5 12.14 13.59 -1.77
CA LEU A 5 11.72 13.84 -0.40
C LEU A 5 12.37 15.10 0.17
N LYS A 6 13.65 15.33 -0.14
CA LYS A 6 14.37 16.55 0.28
C LYS A 6 13.69 17.81 -0.28
N ASN A 7 13.39 17.79 -1.58
CA ASN A 7 12.72 18.89 -2.27
C ASN A 7 11.34 19.20 -1.64
N ILE A 8 10.56 18.16 -1.31
CA ILE A 8 9.27 18.33 -0.63
C ILE A 8 9.46 18.94 0.77
N ILE A 9 10.41 18.46 1.56
CA ILE A 9 10.66 18.97 2.92
C ILE A 9 11.09 20.44 2.90
N GLU A 10 12.00 20.82 1.99
CA GLU A 10 12.50 22.19 1.87
C GLU A 10 11.36 23.19 1.58
N ARG A 11 10.44 22.82 0.67
CA ARG A 11 9.25 23.63 0.33
C ARG A 11 8.25 23.77 1.47
N LEU A 12 8.26 22.84 2.41
CA LEU A 12 7.36 22.85 3.56
C LEU A 12 7.96 23.56 4.78
N HIS A 13 9.15 24.17 4.65
CA HIS A 13 9.77 25.08 5.62
C HIS A 13 9.77 24.56 7.08
N GLY A 14 10.10 23.28 7.28
CA GLY A 14 10.22 22.69 8.62
C GLY A 14 8.88 22.35 9.30
N LYS A 15 7.74 22.44 8.60
CA LYS A 15 6.43 22.00 9.11
C LYS A 15 6.23 20.48 9.11
N VAL A 16 7.18 19.73 8.55
CA VAL A 16 7.15 18.26 8.46
C VAL A 16 8.26 17.68 9.34
N SER A 17 7.91 16.72 10.20
CA SER A 17 8.84 16.04 11.09
C SER A 17 9.54 14.85 10.43
N GLU A 18 8.83 14.11 9.58
CA GLU A 18 9.33 12.93 8.89
C GLU A 18 8.67 12.84 7.50
N ALA A 19 9.43 12.39 6.50
CA ALA A 19 8.89 12.04 5.19
C ALA A 19 9.38 10.64 4.83
N SER A 20 8.46 9.79 4.41
CA SER A 20 8.74 8.40 4.05
C SER A 20 7.88 7.99 2.86
N PHE A 21 8.20 6.85 2.26
CA PHE A 21 7.33 6.24 1.27
C PHE A 21 6.41 5.20 1.91
N GLU A 22 5.21 5.06 1.34
CA GLU A 22 4.36 3.90 1.54
C GLU A 22 4.08 3.24 0.18
N GLY A 23 5.01 2.39 -0.26
CA GLY A 23 5.01 1.83 -1.61
C GLY A 23 5.13 2.94 -2.63
N ALA A 24 4.14 3.06 -3.52
CA ALA A 24 4.11 4.13 -4.54
C ALA A 24 3.67 5.50 -3.99
N ASN A 25 3.18 5.60 -2.74
CA ASN A 25 2.72 6.86 -2.16
C ASN A 25 3.83 7.54 -1.36
N ILE A 26 3.76 8.88 -1.27
CA ILE A 26 4.60 9.67 -0.39
C ILE A 26 3.77 10.03 0.86
N VAL A 27 4.32 9.77 2.03
CA VAL A 27 3.67 10.10 3.32
C VAL A 27 4.53 11.10 4.06
N LEU A 28 3.90 12.18 4.48
CA LEU A 28 4.51 13.25 5.28
C LEU A 28 3.90 13.21 6.67
N TYR A 29 4.73 13.29 7.70
CA TYR A 29 4.31 13.40 9.09
C TYR A 29 4.56 14.80 9.61
N THR A 30 3.62 15.34 10.38
CA THR A 30 3.75 16.67 10.99
C THR A 30 3.39 16.65 12.47
N LYS A 31 4.13 17.44 13.26
CA LYS A 31 3.82 17.75 14.66
C LYS A 31 3.02 19.06 14.80
N ASP A 32 2.84 19.80 13.72
CA ASP A 32 2.09 21.06 13.69
C ASP A 32 0.61 20.75 13.39
N GLU A 33 -0.23 20.79 14.42
CA GLU A 33 -1.67 20.57 14.28
C GLU A 33 -2.34 21.58 13.34
N ASN A 34 -1.91 22.83 13.36
CA ASN A 34 -2.50 23.87 12.50
C ASN A 34 -2.16 23.60 11.05
N PHE A 35 -0.94 23.14 10.78
CA PHE A 35 -0.56 22.69 9.44
C PHE A 35 -1.34 21.44 9.03
N PHE A 36 -1.48 20.44 9.90
CA PHE A 36 -2.27 19.25 9.60
C PHE A 36 -3.71 19.60 9.18
N LYS A 37 -4.36 20.53 9.90
CA LYS A 37 -5.75 20.94 9.66
C LYS A 37 -5.93 21.84 8.42
N ASN A 38 -4.94 22.66 8.05
CA ASN A 38 -5.09 23.72 7.02
C ASN A 38 -4.14 23.58 5.81
N SER A 39 -3.52 22.41 5.60
CA SER A 39 -2.47 22.22 4.60
C SER A 39 -2.93 21.96 3.17
N GLU A 40 -4.25 21.79 2.93
CA GLU A 40 -4.77 21.28 1.65
C GLU A 40 -4.26 22.03 0.42
N GLY A 41 -4.20 23.37 0.48
CA GLY A 41 -3.72 24.19 -0.65
C GLY A 41 -2.27 23.89 -1.03
N LYS A 42 -1.37 23.91 -0.04
CA LYS A 42 0.08 23.69 -0.27
C LYS A 42 0.38 22.28 -0.71
N ILE A 43 -0.26 21.27 -0.11
CA ILE A 43 -0.06 19.88 -0.51
C ILE A 43 -0.55 19.66 -1.94
N LYS A 44 -1.70 20.25 -2.31
CA LYS A 44 -2.25 20.16 -3.67
C LYS A 44 -1.34 20.81 -4.71
N GLU A 45 -0.70 21.94 -4.40
CA GLU A 45 0.31 22.56 -5.26
C GLU A 45 1.49 21.62 -5.52
N ILE A 46 2.05 21.03 -4.46
CA ILE A 46 3.18 20.09 -4.57
C ILE A 46 2.78 18.84 -5.37
N VAL A 47 1.61 18.26 -5.11
CA VAL A 47 1.08 17.10 -5.86
C VAL A 47 0.92 17.43 -7.34
N ASN A 48 0.43 18.63 -7.66
CA ASN A 48 0.23 19.06 -9.05
C ASN A 48 1.54 19.24 -9.82
N GLU A 49 2.62 19.57 -9.14
CA GLU A 49 3.93 19.73 -9.77
C GLU A 49 4.63 18.38 -9.91
N ILE A 50 4.74 17.63 -8.82
CA ILE A 50 5.48 16.36 -8.78
C ILE A 50 4.71 15.22 -9.48
N LYS A 51 3.38 15.38 -9.66
CA LYS A 51 2.47 14.38 -10.22
C LYS A 51 2.47 13.05 -9.47
N LYS A 52 2.74 13.10 -8.15
CA LYS A 52 2.76 11.94 -7.25
C LYS A 52 1.79 12.17 -6.11
N ARG A 53 1.22 11.07 -5.60
CA ARG A 53 0.28 11.12 -4.49
C ARG A 53 1.03 11.38 -3.18
N ILE A 54 0.64 12.45 -2.50
CA ILE A 54 1.17 12.83 -1.19
C ILE A 54 0.04 12.76 -0.19
N GLU A 55 0.29 12.12 0.94
CA GLU A 55 -0.62 12.03 2.08
C GLU A 55 0.04 12.68 3.29
N LEU A 56 -0.64 13.62 3.93
CA LEU A 56 -0.19 14.23 5.18
C LEU A 56 -0.85 13.52 6.36
N ARG A 57 -0.05 13.11 7.34
CA ARG A 57 -0.48 12.44 8.57
C ARG A 57 0.07 13.16 9.80
N ALA A 58 -0.62 13.02 10.92
CA ALA A 58 -0.11 13.47 12.22
C ALA A 58 1.03 12.56 12.69
N ASP A 59 2.05 13.15 13.31
CA ASP A 59 3.13 12.42 13.97
C ASP A 59 2.58 11.63 15.17
N GLU A 60 3.13 10.43 15.42
CA GLU A 60 2.69 9.54 16.51
C GLU A 60 2.63 10.25 17.87
N LYS A 61 3.52 11.25 18.09
CA LYS A 61 3.62 11.98 19.36
C LYS A 61 2.45 12.91 19.67
N ILE A 62 1.68 13.32 18.66
CA ILE A 62 0.53 14.22 18.83
C ILE A 62 -0.81 13.48 18.74
N LEU A 63 -0.80 12.16 18.50
CA LEU A 63 -2.03 11.38 18.38
C LEU A 63 -2.67 11.17 19.77
N PRO A 64 -3.98 11.41 19.90
CA PRO A 64 -4.72 11.07 21.12
C PRO A 64 -4.79 9.55 21.32
N GLY A 65 -5.07 9.15 22.56
CA GLY A 65 -5.21 7.75 22.93
C GLY A 65 -6.32 7.04 22.17
N LYS A 66 -6.23 5.71 22.04
CA LYS A 66 -7.21 4.89 21.29
C LYS A 66 -8.63 5.05 21.83
N GLU A 67 -8.79 4.96 23.16
CA GLU A 67 -10.10 5.08 23.82
C GLU A 67 -10.74 6.47 23.63
N GLU A 68 -9.94 7.53 23.79
CA GLU A 68 -10.39 8.91 23.57
C GLU A 68 -10.82 9.11 22.11
N THR A 69 -10.02 8.59 21.17
CA THR A 69 -10.29 8.68 19.74
C THR A 69 -11.56 7.91 19.38
N GLU A 70 -11.75 6.71 19.92
CA GLU A 70 -12.92 5.88 19.68
C GLU A 70 -14.20 6.58 20.15
N LYS A 71 -14.16 7.22 21.31
CA LYS A 71 -15.26 8.01 21.84
C LYS A 71 -15.61 9.18 20.92
N LYS A 72 -14.60 9.97 20.50
CA LYS A 72 -14.80 11.08 19.54
C LYS A 72 -15.39 10.61 18.22
N ILE A 73 -14.90 9.49 17.66
CA ILE A 73 -15.44 8.94 16.41
C ILE A 73 -16.92 8.57 16.58
N LYS A 74 -17.30 7.93 17.69
CA LYS A 74 -18.70 7.58 17.97
C LYS A 74 -19.60 8.80 18.19
N GLU A 75 -19.05 9.92 18.67
CA GLU A 75 -19.78 11.19 18.80
C GLU A 75 -19.96 11.91 17.46
N ILE A 76 -18.97 11.83 16.57
CA ILE A 76 -18.98 12.48 15.25
C ILE A 76 -19.82 11.70 14.23
N VAL A 77 -19.70 10.37 14.24
CA VAL A 77 -20.35 9.50 13.25
C VAL A 77 -21.81 9.25 13.66
N PRO A 78 -22.78 9.48 12.75
CA PRO A 78 -24.18 9.21 13.04
C PRO A 78 -24.42 7.74 13.41
N PRO A 79 -25.23 7.43 14.44
CA PRO A 79 -25.48 6.05 14.87
C PRO A 79 -26.12 5.19 13.77
N GLU A 80 -26.80 5.80 12.80
CA GLU A 80 -27.41 5.12 11.64
C GLU A 80 -26.36 4.54 10.67
N ALA A 81 -25.10 4.97 10.78
CA ALA A 81 -23.98 4.40 10.04
C ALA A 81 -23.71 2.94 10.43
N GLU A 82 -24.09 2.56 11.66
CA GLU A 82 -23.84 1.25 12.26
C GLU A 82 -22.37 0.87 12.20
N VAL A 83 -21.54 1.61 12.94
CA VAL A 83 -20.11 1.31 13.11
C VAL A 83 -19.96 -0.02 13.84
N THR A 84 -19.27 -0.97 13.22
CA THR A 84 -19.07 -2.32 13.77
C THR A 84 -17.72 -2.50 14.41
N ASP A 85 -16.69 -1.83 13.88
CA ASP A 85 -15.31 -1.99 14.34
C ASP A 85 -14.48 -0.72 14.07
N ILE A 86 -13.51 -0.45 14.94
CA ILE A 86 -12.57 0.67 14.83
C ILE A 86 -11.17 0.13 15.10
N LEU A 87 -10.34 0.09 14.07
CA LEU A 87 -9.03 -0.54 14.09
C LEU A 87 -7.92 0.50 13.94
N PHE A 88 -6.98 0.52 14.89
CA PHE A 88 -5.92 1.52 14.95
C PHE A 88 -4.59 0.97 14.45
N ASP A 89 -3.96 1.71 13.54
CA ASP A 89 -2.59 1.47 13.09
C ASP A 89 -1.70 2.66 13.49
N LEU A 90 -1.06 2.53 14.66
CA LEU A 90 -0.31 3.60 15.32
C LEU A 90 0.89 4.07 14.50
N HIS A 91 1.70 3.13 13.96
CA HIS A 91 2.91 3.49 13.22
C HIS A 91 2.61 4.21 11.90
N ARG A 92 1.40 4.01 11.36
CA ARG A 92 0.93 4.69 10.15
C ARG A 92 -0.02 5.85 10.44
N SER A 93 -0.29 6.17 11.70
CA SER A 93 -1.22 7.24 12.13
C SER A 93 -2.60 7.16 11.46
N SER A 94 -3.09 5.93 11.23
CA SER A 94 -4.35 5.68 10.51
C SER A 94 -5.35 4.90 11.35
N VAL A 95 -6.63 5.25 11.24
CA VAL A 95 -7.74 4.57 11.91
C VAL A 95 -8.70 4.02 10.86
N THR A 96 -8.95 2.72 10.87
CA THR A 96 -9.92 2.08 9.98
C THR A 96 -11.27 1.99 10.68
N ILE A 97 -12.30 2.58 10.10
CA ILE A 97 -13.66 2.60 10.62
C ILE A 97 -14.51 1.68 9.74
N GLU A 98 -14.96 0.57 10.29
CA GLU A 98 -15.90 -0.33 9.63
C GLU A 98 -17.33 0.04 9.97
N ALA A 99 -18.15 0.28 8.97
CA ALA A 99 -19.56 0.58 9.15
C ALA A 99 -20.42 -0.13 8.09
N LYS A 100 -21.66 -0.51 8.44
CA LYS A 100 -22.58 -1.08 7.44
C LYS A 100 -22.93 -0.07 6.36
N LYS A 101 -23.02 1.22 6.73
CA LYS A 101 -23.30 2.34 5.81
C LYS A 101 -22.11 3.32 5.79
N PRO A 102 -21.01 2.99 5.09
CA PRO A 102 -19.79 3.82 5.08
C PRO A 102 -20.02 5.23 4.52
N GLY A 103 -21.01 5.44 3.66
CA GLY A 103 -21.34 6.77 3.13
C GLY A 103 -21.72 7.79 4.22
N LEU A 104 -22.29 7.34 5.35
CA LEU A 104 -22.62 8.21 6.48
C LEU A 104 -21.39 8.56 7.31
N VAL A 105 -20.39 7.68 7.35
CA VAL A 105 -19.08 7.94 7.99
C VAL A 105 -18.26 8.93 7.16
N ILE A 106 -18.35 8.85 5.83
CA ILE A 106 -17.67 9.80 4.93
C ILE A 106 -18.37 11.16 4.98
N GLY A 107 -19.71 11.17 4.98
CA GLY A 107 -20.52 12.39 4.92
C GLY A 107 -20.60 12.98 3.50
N LYS A 108 -21.48 13.97 3.32
CA LYS A 108 -21.58 14.68 2.04
C LYS A 108 -20.26 15.40 1.77
N GLN A 109 -19.68 15.18 0.59
CA GLN A 109 -18.38 15.75 0.19
C GLN A 109 -17.22 15.48 1.18
N GLY A 110 -17.29 14.43 2.00
CA GLY A 110 -16.22 14.11 2.95
C GLY A 110 -16.23 14.93 4.25
N THR A 111 -17.28 15.71 4.51
CA THR A 111 -17.39 16.60 5.69
C THR A 111 -17.22 15.88 7.03
N VAL A 112 -17.82 14.69 7.19
CA VAL A 112 -17.69 13.91 8.43
C VAL A 112 -16.28 13.32 8.54
N LEU A 113 -15.71 12.88 7.43
CA LEU A 113 -14.35 12.36 7.36
C LEU A 113 -13.30 13.41 7.75
N GLU A 114 -13.43 14.62 7.23
CA GLU A 114 -12.57 15.75 7.60
C GLU A 114 -12.80 16.18 9.05
N LYS A 115 -14.03 16.11 9.58
CA LYS A 115 -14.30 16.36 11.00
C LYS A 115 -13.58 15.33 11.90
N ILE A 116 -13.67 14.04 11.57
CA ILE A 116 -12.92 12.99 12.29
C ILE A 116 -11.42 13.29 12.25
N LYS A 117 -10.88 13.58 11.07
CA LYS A 117 -9.46 13.87 10.89
C LYS A 117 -9.00 15.09 11.70
N THR A 118 -9.77 16.18 11.67
CA THR A 118 -9.41 17.43 12.37
C THR A 118 -9.56 17.36 13.89
N GLU A 119 -10.57 16.65 14.41
CA GLU A 119 -10.81 16.52 15.86
C GLU A 119 -9.98 15.41 16.53
N THR A 120 -9.59 14.38 15.77
CA THR A 120 -8.83 13.25 16.30
C THR A 120 -7.37 13.23 15.87
N LEU A 121 -6.99 13.98 14.84
CA LEU A 121 -5.66 13.96 14.19
C LEU A 121 -5.29 12.65 13.50
N TRP A 122 -6.05 11.58 13.74
CA TRP A 122 -5.91 10.31 13.04
C TRP A 122 -6.36 10.45 11.58
N THR A 123 -5.72 9.69 10.70
CA THR A 123 -6.14 9.64 9.29
C THR A 123 -7.20 8.55 9.11
N PRO A 124 -8.49 8.91 8.89
CA PRO A 124 -9.57 7.93 8.81
C PRO A 124 -9.59 7.19 7.47
N ILE A 125 -9.74 5.87 7.55
CA ILE A 125 -9.95 4.97 6.41
C ILE A 125 -11.30 4.31 6.62
N VAL A 126 -12.26 4.58 5.74
CA VAL A 126 -13.61 4.02 5.89
C VAL A 126 -13.73 2.73 5.09
N GLN A 127 -14.24 1.68 5.73
CA GLN A 127 -14.52 0.38 5.11
C GLN A 127 -15.96 -0.03 5.37
N ARG A 128 -16.53 -0.80 4.43
CA ARG A 128 -17.85 -1.42 4.63
C ARG A 128 -17.68 -2.65 5.51
N SER A 129 -18.47 -2.74 6.58
CA SER A 129 -18.52 -3.95 7.40
C SER A 129 -18.99 -5.14 6.56
N PRO A 130 -18.31 -6.30 6.64
CA PRO A 130 -18.74 -7.48 5.92
C PRO A 130 -20.05 -8.02 6.52
N ALA A 131 -20.96 -8.48 5.66
CA ALA A 131 -22.18 -9.14 6.12
C ALA A 131 -21.90 -10.47 6.84
N ILE A 132 -20.84 -11.17 6.39
CA ILE A 132 -20.38 -12.43 6.95
C ILE A 132 -18.91 -12.25 7.34
N LYS A 133 -18.59 -12.51 8.60
CA LYS A 133 -17.21 -12.47 9.08
C LYS A 133 -16.42 -13.63 8.48
N SER A 134 -15.23 -13.31 7.96
CA SER A 134 -14.30 -14.29 7.42
C SER A 134 -13.11 -14.44 8.35
N LYS A 135 -12.93 -15.65 8.89
CA LYS A 135 -11.78 -15.98 9.73
C LYS A 135 -10.44 -15.74 8.99
N ILE A 136 -10.41 -15.95 7.67
CA ILE A 136 -9.21 -15.70 6.85
C ILE A 136 -8.89 -14.20 6.84
N THR A 137 -9.89 -13.35 6.60
CA THR A 137 -9.70 -11.90 6.58
C THR A 137 -9.28 -11.36 7.94
N GLU A 138 -9.88 -11.87 9.02
CA GLU A 138 -9.52 -11.50 10.39
C GLU A 138 -8.07 -11.90 10.71
N ASN A 139 -7.66 -13.11 10.36
CA ASN A 139 -6.27 -13.56 10.54
C ASN A 139 -5.28 -12.70 9.76
N ILE A 140 -5.57 -12.37 8.49
CA ILE A 140 -4.71 -11.49 7.68
C ILE A 140 -4.58 -10.12 8.36
N ARG A 141 -5.69 -9.55 8.81
CA ARG A 141 -5.70 -8.27 9.52
C ARG A 141 -4.87 -8.32 10.80
N SER A 142 -5.02 -9.36 11.62
CA SER A 142 -4.21 -9.57 12.82
C SER A 142 -2.72 -9.50 12.50
N VAL A 143 -2.29 -10.25 11.48
CA VAL A 143 -0.89 -10.25 11.05
C VAL A 143 -0.44 -8.86 10.59
N LEU A 144 -1.27 -8.15 9.82
CA LEU A 144 -0.95 -6.79 9.36
C LEU A 144 -0.80 -5.79 10.52
N TYR A 145 -1.59 -5.94 11.59
CA TYR A 145 -1.48 -5.09 12.78
C TYR A 145 -0.26 -5.46 13.62
N ASP A 146 -0.07 -6.75 13.91
CA ASP A 146 1.06 -7.25 14.69
C ASP A 146 2.40 -6.90 14.02
N LYS A 147 2.42 -6.87 12.69
CA LYS A 147 3.59 -6.53 11.87
C LYS A 147 3.60 -5.11 11.32
N SER A 148 2.81 -4.18 11.87
CA SER A 148 2.70 -2.82 11.34
C SER A 148 4.07 -2.10 11.24
N LYS A 149 4.94 -2.22 12.25
CA LYS A 149 6.28 -1.62 12.22
C LYS A 149 7.16 -2.17 11.10
N GLU A 150 7.18 -3.50 10.95
CA GLU A 150 7.92 -4.19 9.88
C GLU A 150 7.35 -3.79 8.50
N ARG A 151 6.02 -3.70 8.40
CA ARG A 151 5.31 -3.27 7.19
C ARG A 151 5.63 -1.83 6.81
N LYS A 152 5.67 -0.88 7.76
CA LYS A 152 6.06 0.52 7.49
C LYS A 152 7.47 0.56 6.89
N LYS A 153 8.42 -0.16 7.48
CA LYS A 153 9.79 -0.26 6.97
C LYS A 153 9.84 -0.86 5.56
N PHE A 154 9.16 -1.99 5.36
CA PHE A 154 9.07 -2.67 4.06
C PHE A 154 8.50 -1.74 2.97
N LEU A 155 7.39 -1.05 3.24
CA LEU A 155 6.78 -0.14 2.29
C LEU A 155 7.66 1.08 1.98
N ASN A 156 8.47 1.54 2.94
CA ASN A 156 9.45 2.59 2.68
C ASN A 156 10.56 2.09 1.75
N GLU A 157 11.12 0.89 2.00
CA GLU A 157 12.14 0.28 1.13
C GLU A 157 11.61 0.04 -0.30
N VAL A 158 10.37 -0.40 -0.43
CA VAL A 158 9.69 -0.54 -1.73
C VAL A 158 9.58 0.80 -2.44
N GLY A 159 9.16 1.85 -1.73
CA GLY A 159 9.10 3.19 -2.31
C GLY A 159 10.47 3.73 -2.70
N GLU A 160 11.49 3.54 -1.86
CA GLU A 160 12.86 3.91 -2.22
C GLU A 160 13.31 3.26 -3.52
N LYS A 161 12.98 1.98 -3.74
CA LYS A 161 13.25 1.31 -5.02
C LYS A 161 12.44 1.89 -6.19
N ILE A 162 11.13 2.10 -6.02
CA ILE A 162 10.26 2.67 -7.07
C ILE A 162 10.75 4.05 -7.54
N TYR A 163 11.19 4.87 -6.59
CA TYR A 163 11.64 6.23 -6.86
C TYR A 163 13.15 6.32 -7.13
N SER A 164 13.92 5.26 -6.89
CA SER A 164 15.33 5.18 -7.30
C SER A 164 15.43 5.01 -8.81
N GLY A 165 16.15 5.90 -9.48
CA GLY A 165 16.24 5.91 -10.95
C GLY A 165 14.98 6.39 -11.66
N TRP A 166 13.97 6.89 -10.92
CA TRP A 166 12.85 7.59 -11.54
C TRP A 166 13.36 8.87 -12.21
N THR A 167 13.12 8.99 -13.50
CA THR A 167 13.33 10.21 -14.27
C THR A 167 12.02 10.60 -14.95
N GLN A 168 11.80 11.90 -15.09
CA GLN A 168 10.63 12.42 -15.81
C GLN A 168 10.83 12.39 -17.33
N GLU A 169 12.07 12.19 -17.77
CA GLU A 169 12.45 12.18 -19.18
C GLU A 169 12.06 10.87 -19.85
N LYS A 170 11.64 10.96 -21.11
CA LYS A 170 11.45 9.77 -21.94
C LYS A 170 12.82 9.19 -22.22
N SER A 171 13.02 7.93 -21.86
CA SER A 171 14.18 7.16 -22.27
C SER A 171 13.81 6.27 -23.45
N ASP A 172 14.71 6.20 -24.44
CA ASP A 172 14.67 5.14 -25.43
C ASP A 172 14.95 3.80 -24.74
N GLY A 173 14.20 2.77 -25.11
CA GLY A 173 14.32 1.48 -24.47
C GLY A 173 13.57 0.38 -25.21
N TRP A 174 13.61 -0.81 -24.64
CA TRP A 174 12.89 -1.97 -25.13
C TRP A 174 11.98 -2.52 -24.03
N ALA A 175 10.95 -3.25 -24.45
CA ALA A 175 10.16 -4.08 -23.57
C ALA A 175 10.13 -5.49 -24.16
N ARG A 176 10.26 -6.51 -23.33
CA ARG A 176 10.14 -7.91 -23.75
C ARG A 176 9.33 -8.69 -22.73
N VAL A 177 8.65 -9.73 -23.19
CA VAL A 177 7.89 -10.66 -22.35
C VAL A 177 8.41 -12.07 -22.57
N THR A 178 8.80 -12.73 -21.49
CA THR A 178 9.24 -14.13 -21.48
C THR A 178 8.16 -14.98 -20.83
N LEU A 179 7.70 -16.01 -21.54
CA LEU A 179 6.70 -16.95 -21.02
C LEU A 179 7.43 -18.03 -20.20
N LEU A 180 7.24 -18.02 -18.87
CA LEU A 180 7.81 -19.02 -17.96
C LEU A 180 6.84 -20.18 -17.71
N GLY A 181 5.54 -19.96 -17.97
CA GLY A 181 4.48 -20.96 -17.92
C GLY A 181 3.17 -20.38 -18.51
N GLY A 182 2.15 -21.21 -18.70
CA GLY A 182 0.90 -20.82 -19.38
C GLY A 182 1.01 -20.60 -20.90
N GLY A 183 2.20 -20.75 -21.49
CA GLY A 183 2.39 -20.68 -22.94
C GLY A 183 1.90 -21.94 -23.64
N ARG A 184 0.82 -21.83 -24.44
CA ARG A 184 0.16 -22.96 -25.13
C ARG A 184 -0.33 -24.08 -24.20
N GLN A 185 -0.63 -23.75 -22.95
CA GLN A 185 -1.18 -24.67 -21.96
C GLN A 185 -2.05 -23.94 -20.94
N VAL A 186 -2.88 -24.69 -20.21
CA VAL A 186 -3.53 -24.23 -18.98
C VAL A 186 -2.69 -24.67 -17.78
N GLY A 187 -2.66 -23.88 -16.71
CA GLY A 187 -1.84 -24.16 -15.54
C GLY A 187 -0.50 -23.42 -15.55
N ARG A 188 0.06 -23.24 -14.33
CA ARG A 188 1.37 -22.60 -14.07
C ARG A 188 1.59 -21.25 -14.77
N SER A 189 0.56 -20.41 -14.86
CA SER A 189 0.66 -19.08 -15.47
C SER A 189 1.77 -18.27 -14.80
N CYS A 190 2.73 -17.80 -15.60
CA CYS A 190 3.86 -17.01 -15.13
C CYS A 190 4.57 -16.35 -16.32
N PHE A 191 4.63 -15.02 -16.32
CA PHE A 191 5.24 -14.23 -17.38
C PHE A 191 6.21 -13.23 -16.79
N LEU A 192 7.39 -13.10 -17.40
CA LEU A 192 8.39 -12.12 -16.98
C LEU A 192 8.40 -10.96 -17.97
N LEU A 193 7.89 -9.80 -17.55
CA LEU A 193 7.97 -8.54 -18.28
C LEU A 193 9.28 -7.84 -17.91
N GLN A 194 10.08 -7.47 -18.90
CA GLN A 194 11.37 -6.83 -18.67
C GLN A 194 11.52 -5.57 -19.51
N THR A 195 12.18 -4.58 -18.93
CA THR A 195 12.72 -3.38 -19.57
C THR A 195 14.20 -3.26 -19.20
N PRO A 196 14.96 -2.29 -19.73
CA PRO A 196 16.34 -2.05 -19.28
C PRO A 196 16.49 -1.83 -17.78
N ILE A 197 15.45 -1.32 -17.11
CA ILE A 197 15.50 -0.86 -15.72
C ILE A 197 14.58 -1.64 -14.77
N SER A 198 13.67 -2.46 -15.28
CA SER A 198 12.68 -3.15 -14.44
C SER A 198 12.35 -4.57 -14.90
N ARG A 199 12.00 -5.42 -13.93
CA ARG A 199 11.56 -6.80 -14.14
C ARG A 199 10.35 -7.08 -13.27
N ILE A 200 9.22 -7.38 -13.92
CA ILE A 200 7.94 -7.62 -13.25
C ILE A 200 7.48 -9.04 -13.58
N LEU A 201 7.15 -9.81 -12.55
CA LEU A 201 6.55 -11.12 -12.73
C LEU A 201 5.02 -10.97 -12.75
N LEU A 202 4.37 -11.43 -13.82
CA LEU A 202 2.92 -11.49 -13.93
C LEU A 202 2.50 -12.93 -13.66
N ASP A 203 1.75 -13.13 -12.58
CA ASP A 203 1.37 -14.41 -12.02
C ASP A 203 2.56 -15.31 -11.60
N CYS A 204 2.30 -16.23 -10.68
CA CYS A 204 3.23 -17.24 -10.21
C CYS A 204 2.43 -18.48 -9.78
N GLY A 205 1.88 -19.18 -10.77
CA GLY A 205 0.95 -20.28 -10.56
C GLY A 205 1.58 -21.67 -10.49
N ILE A 206 0.72 -22.66 -10.26
CA ILE A 206 1.03 -24.09 -10.40
C ILE A 206 0.07 -24.78 -11.36
N ASP A 207 0.52 -25.80 -12.08
CA ASP A 207 -0.39 -26.69 -12.79
C ASP A 207 -0.85 -27.80 -11.83
N VAL A 208 -2.12 -27.75 -11.43
CA VAL A 208 -2.71 -28.71 -10.48
C VAL A 208 -2.95 -30.08 -11.10
N SER A 209 -3.00 -30.17 -12.44
CA SER A 209 -3.25 -31.40 -13.19
C SER A 209 -1.97 -32.15 -13.58
N SER A 210 -0.86 -31.41 -13.71
CA SER A 210 0.45 -31.97 -14.05
C SER A 210 1.20 -32.51 -12.85
N SER A 211 2.14 -33.43 -13.11
CA SER A 211 3.04 -34.03 -12.13
C SER A 211 4.50 -33.71 -12.44
N GLY A 212 5.37 -33.82 -11.43
CA GLY A 212 6.81 -33.61 -11.62
C GLY A 212 7.17 -32.16 -11.95
N LYS A 213 8.09 -31.96 -12.90
CA LYS A 213 8.65 -30.64 -13.24
C LYS A 213 7.66 -29.75 -13.99
N ASP A 214 6.72 -30.34 -14.74
CA ASP A 214 5.74 -29.60 -15.54
C ASP A 214 4.69 -28.87 -14.70
N LYS A 215 4.65 -29.16 -13.39
CA LYS A 215 3.80 -28.47 -12.42
C LYS A 215 4.18 -27.00 -12.21
N PHE A 216 5.43 -26.64 -12.45
CA PHE A 216 5.98 -25.34 -12.06
C PHE A 216 6.39 -24.50 -13.27
N PRO A 217 6.40 -23.16 -13.15
CA PRO A 217 7.07 -22.27 -14.08
C PRO A 217 8.57 -22.56 -14.17
N VAL A 218 9.15 -22.23 -15.32
CA VAL A 218 10.57 -22.46 -15.62
C VAL A 218 11.39 -21.27 -15.12
N PHE A 219 12.08 -21.44 -13.98
CA PHE A 219 12.96 -20.41 -13.41
C PHE A 219 14.45 -20.63 -13.71
N ASN A 220 14.83 -21.78 -14.28
CA ASN A 220 16.21 -22.10 -14.62
C ASN A 220 16.61 -21.57 -16.01
N ILE A 221 16.36 -20.28 -16.25
CA ILE A 221 16.74 -19.59 -17.49
C ILE A 221 17.66 -18.40 -17.16
N PRO A 222 18.57 -18.01 -18.07
CA PRO A 222 19.50 -16.89 -17.84
C PRO A 222 18.81 -15.56 -17.54
N GLU A 223 17.60 -15.36 -18.05
CA GLU A 223 16.85 -14.10 -17.92
C GLU A 223 16.18 -13.92 -16.56
N PHE A 224 16.11 -14.97 -15.73
CA PHE A 224 15.44 -14.97 -14.45
C PHE A 224 16.46 -14.95 -13.30
N ASP A 225 16.48 -13.82 -12.58
CA ASP A 225 17.17 -13.68 -11.30
C ASP A 225 16.16 -13.15 -10.28
N ILE A 226 15.91 -13.95 -9.24
CA ILE A 226 14.93 -13.63 -8.20
C ILE A 226 15.24 -12.33 -7.45
N ASN A 227 16.52 -11.97 -7.34
CA ASN A 227 16.95 -10.76 -6.65
C ASN A 227 16.72 -9.49 -7.47
N GLN A 228 16.48 -9.64 -8.78
CA GLN A 228 16.25 -8.55 -9.71
C GLN A 228 14.76 -8.34 -10.02
N ILE A 229 13.86 -9.17 -9.46
CA ILE A 229 12.41 -8.98 -9.62
C ILE A 229 11.96 -7.81 -8.75
N ASP A 230 11.36 -6.80 -9.38
CA ASP A 230 10.92 -5.58 -8.70
C ASP A 230 9.53 -5.71 -8.10
N ALA A 231 8.65 -6.51 -8.71
CA ALA A 231 7.30 -6.77 -8.23
C ALA A 231 6.73 -8.06 -8.80
N VAL A 232 5.77 -8.65 -8.09
CA VAL A 232 4.89 -9.71 -8.60
C VAL A 232 3.46 -9.19 -8.66
N ILE A 233 2.82 -9.30 -9.82
CA ILE A 233 1.41 -8.93 -10.01
C ILE A 233 0.60 -10.21 -10.16
N LEU A 234 -0.35 -10.44 -9.26
CA LEU A 234 -1.33 -11.50 -9.40
C LEU A 234 -2.58 -10.97 -10.10
N SER A 235 -3.00 -11.64 -11.16
CA SER A 235 -4.23 -11.33 -11.88
C SER A 235 -5.48 -11.67 -11.05
N HIS A 236 -5.48 -12.84 -10.41
CA HIS A 236 -6.57 -13.31 -9.54
C HIS A 236 -6.10 -14.47 -8.63
N ALA A 237 -7.01 -14.95 -7.78
CA ALA A 237 -6.68 -15.85 -6.67
C ALA A 237 -6.65 -17.36 -7.01
N HIS A 238 -6.84 -17.77 -8.28
CA HIS A 238 -6.76 -19.20 -8.60
C HIS A 238 -5.33 -19.73 -8.46
N LEU A 239 -5.20 -21.03 -8.17
CA LEU A 239 -3.91 -21.67 -7.87
C LEU A 239 -2.99 -21.71 -9.09
N ASP A 240 -3.54 -21.79 -10.29
CA ASP A 240 -2.81 -21.72 -11.55
C ASP A 240 -2.27 -20.33 -11.89
N HIS A 241 -2.57 -19.32 -11.06
CA HIS A 241 -2.01 -17.97 -11.14
C HIS A 241 -1.25 -17.54 -9.87
N SER A 242 -1.57 -18.11 -8.70
CA SER A 242 -1.03 -17.64 -7.41
C SER A 242 -0.34 -18.73 -6.57
N GLY A 243 -0.50 -20.00 -6.93
CA GLY A 243 -0.19 -21.13 -6.06
C GLY A 243 1.30 -21.33 -5.77
N LEU A 244 2.21 -20.76 -6.58
CA LEU A 244 3.66 -20.87 -6.36
C LEU A 244 4.26 -19.62 -5.72
N LEU A 245 3.49 -18.54 -5.54
CA LEU A 245 3.98 -17.31 -4.92
C LEU A 245 4.65 -17.54 -3.54
N PRO A 246 4.12 -18.37 -2.62
CA PRO A 246 4.80 -18.64 -1.35
C PRO A 246 6.18 -19.30 -1.53
N TYR A 247 6.35 -20.12 -2.57
CA TYR A 247 7.63 -20.74 -2.88
C TYR A 247 8.63 -19.74 -3.43
N LEU A 248 8.18 -18.73 -4.19
CA LEU A 248 9.02 -17.62 -4.62
C LEU A 248 9.62 -16.86 -3.42
N TYR A 249 8.82 -16.56 -2.39
CA TYR A 249 9.34 -16.00 -1.13
C TYR A 249 10.33 -16.94 -0.43
N LYS A 250 10.06 -18.25 -0.42
CA LYS A 250 10.99 -19.26 0.14
C LYS A 250 12.32 -19.31 -0.62
N MET A 251 12.32 -19.06 -1.94
CA MET A 251 13.51 -18.98 -2.77
C MET A 251 14.33 -17.69 -2.54
N GLY A 252 13.81 -16.72 -1.79
CA GLY A 252 14.52 -15.50 -1.42
C GLY A 252 13.95 -14.20 -2.01
N TYR A 253 12.79 -14.24 -2.68
CA TYR A 253 12.10 -13.01 -3.08
C TYR A 253 11.69 -12.18 -1.86
N LYS A 254 11.92 -10.87 -1.95
CA LYS A 254 11.66 -9.89 -0.87
C LYS A 254 10.94 -8.63 -1.38
N GLY A 255 10.39 -8.66 -2.60
CA GLY A 255 9.68 -7.54 -3.18
C GLY A 255 8.17 -7.57 -2.87
N PRO A 256 7.41 -6.58 -3.40
CA PRO A 256 5.95 -6.50 -3.31
C PRO A 256 5.21 -7.53 -4.18
#